data_AF-A0A3C1PIX6-F1
#
_entry.id   AF-A0A3C1PIX6-F1
#
_cell.length_a   1.000
_cell.length_b   1.000
_cell.length_c   1.000
_cell.angle_alpha   90.00
_cell.angle_beta   90.00
_cell.angle_gamma   90.00
#
_symmetry.space_group_name_H-M   'P 1'
#
loop_
_entity.id
_entity.type
_entity.pdbx_description
1 polymer ?
#
loop_
_entity_poly.entity_id
_entity_poly.type
_entity_poly.pdbx_seq_one_letter_code
_entity_poly.pdbx_strand_id
1 'polypeptide(L)'
;YNEPIKIIITTDHGTVQVANPIKVIGDRDTTTNLRYKQGRNLNYKAKEVFEITKPETVHLPSENLSSSYIFAGHNDFFAYPNNYNHYVRYYKNTFQHGGVSLEEMLIPIITLNNSKV
;
A
#
# COMPACT_ATOMS: atom_id res chain seq x y z
N TYR A 1 -7.90 3.09 -41.69
CA TYR A 1 -7.81 2.78 -40.25
C TYR A 1 -8.91 1.79 -39.86
N ASN A 2 -8.78 0.52 -40.24
CA ASN A 2 -9.81 -0.51 -39.98
C ASN A 2 -9.18 -1.84 -39.52
N GLU A 3 -8.05 -1.75 -38.83
CA GLU A 3 -7.40 -2.93 -38.25
C GLU A 3 -8.06 -3.28 -36.92
N PRO A 4 -8.24 -4.58 -36.61
CA PRO A 4 -8.75 -5.00 -35.32
C PRO A 4 -7.78 -4.55 -34.21
N ILE A 5 -8.32 -3.83 -33.23
CA ILE A 5 -7.57 -3.37 -32.05
C ILE A 5 -8.00 -4.20 -30.85
N LYS A 6 -7.02 -4.73 -30.12
CA LYS A 6 -7.21 -5.33 -28.81
C LYS A 6 -7.09 -4.25 -27.74
N ILE A 7 -8.15 -4.04 -26.96
CA ILE A 7 -8.15 -3.07 -25.85
C ILE A 7 -8.06 -3.86 -24.54
N ILE A 8 -7.10 -3.49 -23.69
CA ILE A 8 -6.96 -4.03 -22.34
C ILE A 8 -7.26 -2.88 -21.37
N ILE A 9 -8.22 -3.08 -20.48
CA ILE A 9 -8.59 -2.14 -19.42
C ILE A 9 -8.27 -2.80 -18.09
N THR A 10 -7.52 -2.10 -17.24
CA THR A 10 -7.12 -2.56 -15.90
C THR A 10 -7.01 -1.36 -14.97
N THR A 11 -6.87 -1.61 -13.68
CA THR A 11 -6.44 -0.62 -12.66
C THR A 11 -5.04 -0.98 -12.15
N ASP A 12 -4.40 -0.08 -11.43
CA ASP A 12 -3.08 -0.27 -10.81
C ASP A 12 -3.21 -0.92 -9.42
N HIS A 13 -3.98 -0.29 -8.53
CA HIS A 13 -4.28 -0.76 -7.18
C HIS A 13 -5.65 -0.24 -6.71
N GLY A 14 -6.32 -1.03 -5.85
CA GLY A 14 -7.56 -0.61 -5.21
C GLY A 14 -7.38 0.37 -4.04
N THR A 15 -8.50 0.71 -3.39
CA THR A 15 -8.53 1.52 -2.17
C THR A 15 -9.42 0.85 -1.14
N VAL A 16 -9.15 1.09 0.15
CA VAL A 16 -9.99 0.62 1.26
C VAL A 16 -10.36 1.76 2.19
N GLN A 17 -11.54 1.68 2.80
CA GLN A 17 -11.91 2.58 3.88
C GLN A 17 -11.22 2.14 5.17
N VAL A 18 -10.28 2.95 5.67
CA VAL A 18 -9.47 2.58 6.84
C VAL A 18 -10.18 2.86 8.15
N ALA A 19 -9.96 2.01 9.15
CA ALA A 19 -10.63 2.06 10.45
C ALA A 19 -9.69 1.88 11.64
N ASN A 20 -8.66 1.05 11.51
CA ASN A 20 -7.87 0.58 12.66
C ASN A 20 -6.44 1.18 12.64
N PRO A 21 -6.11 2.10 13.55
CA PRO A 21 -4.79 2.70 13.59
C PRO A 21 -3.73 1.81 14.24
N ILE A 22 -2.65 1.50 13.50
CA ILE A 22 -1.44 0.85 13.96
C ILE A 22 -0.40 1.91 14.30
N LYS A 23 0.22 1.81 15.48
CA LYS A 23 1.31 2.72 15.86
C LYS A 23 2.59 2.32 15.15
N VAL A 24 3.22 3.29 14.48
CA VAL A 24 4.55 3.13 13.89
C VAL A 24 5.44 4.30 14.26
N ILE A 25 6.69 4.00 14.58
CA ILE A 25 7.76 5.00 14.73
C ILE A 25 8.79 4.70 13.65
N GLY A 26 9.24 5.74 12.96
CA GLY A 26 10.33 5.65 12.00
C GLY A 26 11.14 6.94 12.02
N ASP A 27 12.29 6.90 11.36
CA ASP A 27 13.15 8.07 11.19
C ASP A 27 12.48 9.11 10.28
N ARG A 28 13.05 10.31 10.23
CA ARG A 28 12.53 11.44 9.42
C ARG A 28 12.37 11.10 7.93
N ASP A 29 13.24 10.23 7.40
CA ASP A 29 13.26 9.84 5.99
C ASP A 29 12.25 8.73 5.66
N THR A 30 11.41 8.33 6.63
CA THR A 30 10.36 7.34 6.41
C THR A 30 9.27 7.92 5.50
N THR A 31 8.77 7.11 4.55
CA THR A 31 7.70 7.52 3.64
C THR A 31 6.45 8.01 4.37
N THR A 32 5.69 8.90 3.73
CA THR A 32 4.50 9.53 4.32
C THR A 32 3.21 8.72 4.15
N ASN A 33 3.19 7.74 3.23
CA ASN A 33 2.00 6.91 2.94
C ASN A 33 1.44 6.22 4.21
N LEU A 34 0.13 6.19 4.38
CA LEU A 34 -0.50 5.70 5.61
C LEU A 34 -0.71 4.19 5.64
N ARG A 35 -0.49 3.49 4.54
CA ARG A 35 -0.72 2.05 4.37
C ARG A 35 0.56 1.27 4.11
N TYR A 36 1.65 1.90 3.68
CA TYR A 36 2.98 1.32 3.71
C TYR A 36 4.01 2.30 4.26
N LYS A 37 5.08 1.76 4.85
CA LYS A 37 6.28 2.53 5.22
C LYS A 37 7.52 1.85 4.67
N GLN A 38 8.42 2.65 4.12
CA GLN A 38 9.80 2.27 3.81
C GLN A 38 10.71 3.03 4.77
N GLY A 39 11.64 2.35 5.44
CA GLY A 39 12.58 2.99 6.37
C GLY A 39 13.62 2.05 6.94
N ARG A 40 14.65 2.60 7.59
CA ARG A 40 15.78 1.83 8.16
C ARG A 40 15.53 1.36 9.60
N ASN A 41 14.84 2.18 10.41
CA ASN A 41 14.59 1.91 11.83
C ASN A 41 13.10 2.04 12.15
N LEU A 42 12.29 1.16 11.56
CA LEU A 42 10.86 1.11 11.82
C LEU A 42 10.60 0.32 13.11
N ASN A 43 9.89 0.93 14.06
CA ASN A 43 9.40 0.28 15.27
C ASN A 43 7.88 0.16 15.22
N TYR A 44 7.41 -1.08 15.27
CA TYR A 44 6.03 -1.50 15.12
C TYR A 44 5.88 -2.87 15.80
N LYS A 45 4.64 -3.35 15.93
CA LYS A 45 4.39 -4.73 16.36
C LYS A 45 4.31 -5.63 15.13
N ALA A 46 5.27 -6.54 14.95
CA ALA A 46 5.35 -7.41 13.78
C ALA A 46 4.05 -8.19 13.48
N LYS A 47 3.30 -8.59 14.51
CA LYS A 47 2.02 -9.32 14.34
C LYS A 47 0.88 -8.48 13.74
N GLU A 48 1.02 -7.15 13.72
CA GLU A 48 0.01 -6.22 13.21
C GLU A 48 0.28 -5.81 11.75
N VAL A 49 1.41 -6.21 11.15
CA VAL A 49 1.82 -5.76 9.81
C VAL A 49 2.32 -6.91 8.94
N PHE A 50 2.37 -6.68 7.63
CA PHE A 50 3.15 -7.50 6.72
C PHE A 50 4.54 -6.86 6.55
N GLU A 51 5.58 -7.47 7.13
CA GLU A 51 6.94 -6.95 7.06
C GLU A 51 7.77 -7.58 5.94
N ILE A 52 8.63 -6.78 5.34
CA ILE A 52 9.64 -7.18 4.37
C ILE A 52 10.96 -6.56 4.79
N THR A 53 11.83 -7.37 5.39
CA THR A 53 13.15 -6.93 5.86
C THR A 53 14.23 -7.00 4.78
N LYS A 54 13.93 -7.62 3.63
CA LYS A 54 14.83 -7.78 2.48
C LYS A 54 14.09 -7.41 1.18
N PRO A 55 14.01 -6.12 0.83
CA PRO A 55 13.21 -5.63 -0.30
C PRO A 55 13.51 -6.34 -1.63
N GLU A 56 14.77 -6.71 -1.85
CA GLU A 56 15.26 -7.37 -3.05
C GLU A 56 14.62 -8.74 -3.30
N THR A 57 14.17 -9.42 -2.24
CA THR A 57 13.53 -10.75 -2.34
C THR A 57 12.14 -10.69 -2.97
N VAL A 58 11.54 -9.50 -3.03
CA VAL A 58 10.21 -9.23 -3.60
C VAL A 58 10.26 -8.16 -4.69
N HIS A 59 11.45 -7.91 -5.26
CA HIS A 59 11.68 -6.92 -6.31
C HIS A 59 11.35 -5.46 -5.93
N LEU A 60 11.38 -5.12 -4.64
CA LEU A 60 11.27 -3.73 -4.18
C LEU A 60 12.65 -3.07 -4.15
N PRO A 61 12.72 -1.75 -4.43
CA PRO A 61 13.97 -1.03 -4.35
C PRO A 61 14.50 -0.99 -2.92
N SER A 62 15.82 -1.03 -2.77
CA SER A 62 16.48 -0.85 -1.50
C SER A 62 17.39 0.36 -1.61
N GLU A 63 16.96 1.50 -1.07
CA GLU A 63 17.80 2.70 -1.06
C GLU A 63 19.10 2.46 -0.28
N ASN A 64 19.06 1.60 0.74
CA ASN A 64 20.19 1.29 1.61
C ASN A 64 20.14 -0.16 2.07
N LEU A 65 21.26 -0.66 2.63
CA LEU A 65 21.37 -2.05 3.08
C LEU A 65 20.38 -2.43 4.21
N SER A 66 19.90 -1.45 4.97
CA SER A 66 18.97 -1.64 6.08
C SER A 66 17.53 -1.20 5.76
N SER A 67 17.21 -0.91 4.50
CA SER A 67 15.86 -0.55 4.12
C SER A 67 14.91 -1.72 4.35
N SER A 68 13.79 -1.45 5.04
CA SER A 68 12.70 -2.39 5.27
C SER A 68 11.39 -1.77 4.84
N TYR A 69 10.43 -2.62 4.49
CA TYR A 69 9.05 -2.23 4.22
C TYR A 69 8.11 -2.86 5.24
N ILE A 70 7.07 -2.11 5.61
CA ILE A 70 5.90 -2.66 6.28
C ILE A 70 4.66 -2.21 5.53
N PHE A 71 3.69 -3.12 5.44
CA PHE A 71 2.40 -2.88 4.81
C PHE A 71 1.28 -3.15 5.81
N ALA A 72 0.27 -2.28 5.80
CA ALA A 72 -0.97 -2.49 6.52
C ALA A 72 -1.86 -3.46 5.73
N GLY A 73 -2.44 -4.44 6.45
CA GLY A 73 -3.47 -5.33 5.90
C GLY A 73 -4.87 -4.77 6.13
N HIS A 74 -5.88 -5.49 5.64
CA HIS A 74 -7.31 -5.24 5.92
C HIS A 74 -7.65 -3.74 5.83
N ASN A 75 -8.27 -3.19 6.88
CA ASN A 75 -8.68 -1.79 6.98
C ASN A 75 -7.75 -1.01 7.94
N ASP A 76 -6.52 -1.48 8.14
CA ASP A 76 -5.59 -0.89 9.10
C ASP A 76 -4.83 0.31 8.51
N PHE A 77 -4.31 1.22 9.32
CA PHE A 77 -3.49 2.32 8.80
C PHE A 77 -2.48 2.79 9.83
N PHE A 78 -1.35 3.31 9.37
CA PHE A 78 -0.28 3.79 10.22
C PHE A 78 -0.60 5.17 10.80
N ALA A 79 -0.50 5.27 12.12
CA ALA A 79 -0.60 6.51 12.87
C ALA A 79 0.64 6.72 13.73
N TYR A 80 1.18 7.93 13.69
CA TYR A 80 2.38 8.29 14.43
C TYR A 80 2.05 8.54 15.91
N PRO A 81 2.88 8.08 16.87
CA PRO A 81 2.65 8.34 18.29
C PRO A 81 2.61 9.83 18.62
N ASN A 82 3.49 10.61 17.97
CA ASN A 82 3.44 12.06 18.02
C ASN A 82 2.17 12.53 17.30
N ASN A 83 1.23 13.12 18.03
CA ASN A 83 -0.10 13.52 17.56
C ASN A 83 -1.03 12.37 17.13
N TYR A 84 -0.90 11.19 17.74
CA TYR A 84 -1.71 10.00 17.40
C TYR A 84 -3.21 10.29 17.24
N ASN A 85 -3.83 10.97 18.22
CA ASN A 85 -5.27 11.28 18.18
C ASN A 85 -5.67 12.17 16.99
N HIS A 86 -4.78 13.07 16.54
CA HIS A 86 -5.03 13.88 15.35
C HIS A 86 -5.04 12.99 14.10
N TYR A 87 -4.02 12.16 13.91
CA TYR A 87 -3.94 11.22 12.78
C TYR A 87 -5.15 10.28 12.75
N VAL A 88 -5.52 9.71 13.89
CA VAL A 88 -6.68 8.81 13.98
C VAL A 88 -7.97 9.54 13.58
N ARG A 89 -8.22 10.73 14.12
CA ARG A 89 -9.43 11.50 13.78
C ARG A 89 -9.45 11.95 12.32
N TYR A 90 -8.30 12.29 11.77
CA TYR A 90 -8.18 12.85 10.42
C TYR A 90 -8.35 11.77 9.34
N TYR A 91 -7.79 10.57 9.56
CA TYR A 91 -7.75 9.51 8.52
C TYR A 91 -8.75 8.37 8.72
N LYS A 92 -9.30 8.16 9.92
CA LYS A 92 -10.31 7.13 10.12
C LYS A 92 -11.53 7.40 9.23
N ASN A 93 -12.05 6.35 8.62
CA ASN A 93 -13.16 6.35 7.66
C ASN A 93 -12.87 7.06 6.32
N THR A 94 -11.60 7.37 6.03
CA THR A 94 -11.18 7.86 4.69
C THR A 94 -10.76 6.70 3.80
N PHE A 95 -10.83 6.89 2.48
CA PHE A 95 -10.29 5.93 1.52
C PHE A 95 -8.77 6.12 1.39
N GLN A 96 -8.03 5.03 1.55
CA GLN A 96 -6.57 5.00 1.45
C GLN A 96 -6.13 3.83 0.58
N HIS A 97 -4.87 3.88 0.14
CA HIS A 97 -4.24 2.84 -0.66
C HIS A 97 -2.76 2.67 -0.29
N GLY A 98 -2.15 1.62 -0.81
CA GLY A 98 -0.73 1.30 -0.69
C GLY A 98 -0.43 0.17 0.29
N GLY A 99 -1.44 -0.43 0.92
CA GLY A 99 -1.32 -1.60 1.77
C GLY A 99 -1.41 -2.90 0.96
N VAL A 100 -1.68 -3.99 1.68
CA VAL A 100 -1.80 -5.35 1.10
C VAL A 100 -3.17 -5.96 1.40
N SER A 101 -4.22 -5.14 1.48
CA SER A 101 -5.59 -5.66 1.56
C SER A 101 -5.98 -6.41 0.28
N LEU A 102 -7.02 -7.24 0.37
CA LEU A 102 -7.51 -8.00 -0.77
C LEU A 102 -7.95 -7.06 -1.90
N GLU A 103 -8.62 -5.97 -1.57
CA GLU A 103 -9.10 -4.93 -2.49
C GLU A 103 -7.95 -4.20 -3.18
N GLU A 104 -6.82 -4.01 -2.50
CA GLU A 104 -5.63 -3.39 -3.10
C GLU A 104 -4.85 -4.35 -4.00
N MET A 105 -4.86 -5.66 -3.68
CA MET A 105 -4.07 -6.67 -4.39
C MET A 105 -4.81 -7.34 -5.56
N LEU A 106 -6.13 -7.44 -5.51
CA LEU A 106 -6.94 -8.04 -6.58
C LEU A 106 -7.36 -6.98 -7.60
N ILE A 107 -6.80 -7.08 -8.81
CA ILE A 107 -6.98 -6.10 -9.87
C ILE A 107 -7.84 -6.68 -11.01
N PRO A 108 -8.99 -6.06 -11.34
CA PRO A 108 -9.78 -6.47 -12.49
C PRO A 108 -9.04 -6.17 -13.80
N ILE A 109 -9.08 -7.12 -14.72
CA ILE A 109 -8.60 -6.97 -16.10
C ILE A 109 -9.72 -7.33 -17.07
N ILE A 110 -9.97 -6.43 -18.03
CA ILE A 110 -10.97 -6.60 -19.08
C ILE A 110 -10.25 -6.56 -20.42
N THR A 111 -10.46 -7.58 -21.24
CA THR A 111 -9.97 -7.64 -22.62
C THR A 111 -11.16 -7.48 -23.57
N LEU A 112 -11.16 -6.40 -24.35
CA LEU A 112 -12.14 -6.18 -25.41
C LEU A 112 -11.50 -6.51 -26.76
N ASN A 113 -12.13 -7.43 -27.48
CA ASN A 113 -11.75 -7.79 -28.84
C ASN A 113 -12.82 -7.29 -29.79
N ASN A 114 -12.43 -6.56 -30.85
CA ASN A 114 -13.36 -6.26 -31.92
C ASN A 114 -13.39 -7.45 -32.89
N SER A 115 -14.58 -8.03 -33.11
CA SER A 115 -14.78 -8.96 -34.21
C SER A 115 -15.16 -8.13 -35.44
N LYS A 116 -14.48 -8.31 -36.57
CA LYS A 116 -14.93 -7.70 -37.83
C LYS A 116 -16.40 -8.12 -38.04
N VAL A 117 -17.31 -7.16 -38.08
CA VAL A 117 -18.63 -7.32 -38.72
C VAL A 117 -18.44 -7.12 -40.21
#